data_AF-A0A257APF6-F1
#
_entry.id   AF-A0A257APF6-F1
#
_cell.length_a   1.000
_cell.length_b   1.000
_cell.length_c   1.000
_cell.angle_alpha   90.00
_cell.angle_beta   90.00
_cell.angle_gamma   90.00
#
_symmetry.space_group_name_H-M   'P 1'
#
loop_
_entity.id
_entity.type
_entity.pdbx_description
1 polymer ?
#
loop_
_entity_poly.entity_id
_entity_poly.type
_entity_poly.pdbx_seq_one_letter_code
_entity_poly.pdbx_strand_id
1 'polypeptide(L)'
;MSKKEGASLSTQRFMASIPVRNPDIKWEWRENNVILYIPIVKDKLMKFLEKLSKLPEYKRIKLDEISSRVWEKMDGKTTVKDIIRWLHEEYKLSEREAEFSLRAYLKNLMDRNLVGLLVPLPKPKTSEAEVEIKLIEKDISRIEKLHKKKLIDDETYQRVISSHRRVIRYLRGELKLEEKRREAKTGLK
;
A
#
# COMPACT_ATOMS: atom_id res chain seq x y z
N MET A 1 -22.91 14.43 15.78
CA MET A 1 -22.25 13.18 15.34
C MET A 1 -21.03 13.55 14.51
N SER A 2 -19.83 13.46 15.08
CA SER A 2 -18.58 13.92 14.46
C SER A 2 -18.09 12.92 13.41
N LYS A 3 -18.10 13.34 12.15
CA LYS A 3 -17.56 12.58 11.02
C LYS A 3 -16.03 12.57 11.19
N LYS A 4 -15.45 11.38 11.39
CA LYS A 4 -13.98 11.21 11.32
C LYS A 4 -13.55 11.54 9.90
N GLU A 5 -13.18 12.78 9.64
CA GLU A 5 -12.49 13.22 8.42
C GLU A 5 -11.06 12.68 8.43
N GLY A 6 -10.93 11.36 8.29
CA GLY A 6 -9.73 10.80 7.69
C GLY A 6 -9.77 11.22 6.22
N ALA A 7 -8.72 11.88 5.76
CA ALA A 7 -8.53 12.29 4.37
C ALA A 7 -9.01 11.21 3.40
N SER A 8 -10.23 11.34 2.85
CA SER A 8 -10.73 10.38 1.88
C SER A 8 -9.98 10.63 0.59
N LEU A 9 -9.24 9.63 0.11
CA LEU A 9 -8.56 9.71 -1.17
C LEU A 9 -9.58 10.05 -2.26
N SER A 10 -9.30 11.10 -3.05
CA SER A 10 -10.20 11.48 -4.13
C SER A 10 -10.33 10.37 -5.17
N THR A 11 -11.49 10.28 -5.80
CA THR A 11 -11.76 9.25 -6.82
C THR A 11 -10.69 9.25 -7.90
N GLN A 12 -10.28 10.43 -8.39
CA GLN A 12 -9.24 10.55 -9.40
C GLN A 12 -7.90 9.94 -8.94
N ARG A 13 -7.46 10.25 -7.72
CA ARG A 13 -6.20 9.69 -7.18
C ARG A 13 -6.30 8.20 -6.89
N PHE A 14 -7.46 7.73 -6.43
CA PHE A 14 -7.71 6.30 -6.24
C PHE A 14 -7.64 5.55 -7.57
N MET A 15 -8.30 6.05 -8.62
CA MET A 15 -8.26 5.42 -9.95
C MET A 15 -6.85 5.36 -10.52
N ALA A 16 -6.03 6.37 -10.24
CA ALA A 16 -4.63 6.44 -10.66
C ALA A 16 -3.64 5.69 -9.74
N SER A 17 -4.12 5.13 -8.63
CA SER A 17 -3.26 4.37 -7.70
C SER A 17 -2.92 2.99 -8.26
N ILE A 18 -1.81 2.43 -7.80
CA ILE A 18 -1.31 1.12 -8.22
C ILE A 18 -1.33 0.19 -7.00
N PRO A 19 -2.17 -0.86 -6.99
CA PRO A 19 -2.10 -1.88 -5.94
C PRO A 19 -0.82 -2.72 -6.10
N VAL A 20 -0.15 -2.97 -4.97
CA VAL A 20 1.10 -3.72 -4.90
C VAL A 20 0.98 -4.79 -3.84
N ARG A 21 1.24 -6.04 -4.22
CA ARG A 21 1.28 -7.16 -3.27
C ARG A 21 2.38 -6.94 -2.24
N ASN A 22 2.12 -7.36 -1.01
CA ASN A 22 3.15 -7.44 0.01
C ASN A 22 4.17 -8.52 -0.39
N PRO A 23 5.47 -8.19 -0.54
CA PRO A 23 6.50 -9.14 -1.00
C PRO A 23 6.73 -10.32 -0.04
N ASP A 24 6.35 -10.18 1.23
CA ASP A 24 6.47 -11.27 2.22
C ASP A 24 5.41 -12.37 2.03
N ILE A 25 4.39 -12.12 1.20
CA ILE A 25 3.31 -13.06 0.93
C ILE A 25 3.69 -13.94 -0.25
N LYS A 26 4.04 -15.18 0.04
CA LYS A 26 4.24 -16.20 -1.00
C LYS A 26 2.89 -16.60 -1.57
N TRP A 27 2.83 -16.88 -2.87
CA TRP A 27 1.61 -17.33 -3.53
C TRP A 27 1.94 -18.20 -4.74
N GLU A 28 1.00 -19.06 -5.10
CA GLU A 28 1.09 -19.90 -6.30
C GLU A 28 -0.29 -20.16 -6.90
N TRP A 29 -0.31 -20.52 -8.17
CA TRP A 29 -1.50 -21.09 -8.80
C TRP A 29 -1.66 -22.56 -8.42
N ARG A 30 -2.86 -22.93 -8.02
CA ARG A 30 -3.29 -24.33 -7.95
C ARG A 30 -4.64 -24.48 -8.64
N GLU A 31 -4.68 -25.35 -9.64
CA GLU A 31 -5.84 -25.52 -10.52
C GLU A 31 -6.22 -24.15 -11.11
N ASN A 32 -7.40 -23.64 -10.80
CA ASN A 32 -7.90 -22.35 -11.31
C ASN A 32 -7.86 -21.24 -10.27
N ASN A 33 -7.18 -21.42 -9.14
CA ASN A 33 -7.20 -20.47 -8.03
C ASN A 33 -5.80 -20.18 -7.49
N VAL A 34 -5.59 -18.95 -7.01
CA VAL A 34 -4.38 -18.54 -6.30
C VAL A 34 -4.48 -18.94 -4.83
N ILE A 35 -3.41 -19.56 -4.32
CA ILE A 35 -3.23 -19.86 -2.90
C ILE A 35 -2.21 -18.89 -2.33
N LEU A 36 -2.60 -18.14 -1.30
CA LEU A 36 -1.72 -17.25 -0.54
C LEU A 36 -1.20 -17.97 0.70
N TYR A 37 0.09 -17.82 0.97
CA TYR A 37 0.79 -18.34 2.14
C TYR A 37 1.22 -17.17 3.02
N ILE A 38 0.44 -16.89 4.06
CA ILE A 38 0.66 -15.77 4.97
C ILE A 38 1.51 -16.25 6.14
N PRO A 39 2.70 -15.68 6.37
CA PRO A 39 3.52 -16.02 7.53
C PRO A 39 2.75 -15.79 8.84
N ILE A 40 2.76 -16.78 9.73
CA ILE A 40 2.18 -16.62 11.06
C ILE A 40 3.23 -15.95 11.95
N VAL A 41 2.93 -14.74 12.44
CA VAL A 41 3.77 -14.09 13.45
C VAL A 41 3.57 -14.82 14.77
N LYS A 42 4.59 -15.53 15.21
CA LYS A 42 4.53 -16.36 16.42
C LYS A 42 4.93 -15.55 17.64
N ASP A 43 3.99 -15.39 18.58
CA ASP A 43 4.26 -14.77 19.87
C ASP A 43 5.12 -15.66 20.77
N LYS A 44 5.72 -15.07 21.81
CA LYS A 44 6.59 -15.79 22.76
C LYS A 44 5.93 -17.03 23.38
N LEU A 45 4.63 -16.98 23.64
CA LEU A 45 3.84 -18.11 24.15
C LEU A 45 3.69 -19.23 23.10
N MET A 46 3.47 -18.85 21.83
CA MET A 46 3.32 -19.80 20.72
C MET A 46 4.63 -20.54 20.44
N LYS A 47 5.77 -19.85 20.54
CA LYS A 47 7.11 -20.45 20.43
C LYS A 47 7.39 -21.48 21.53
N PHE A 48 6.84 -21.29 22.74
CA PHE A 48 6.98 -22.25 23.84
C PHE A 48 6.17 -23.54 23.59
N LEU A 49 4.97 -23.40 22.99
CA LEU A 49 4.07 -24.51 22.69
C LEU A 49 4.42 -25.30 21.42
N GLU A 50 5.28 -24.77 20.55
CA GLU A 50 5.79 -25.48 19.36
C GLU A 50 6.49 -26.79 19.69
N LYS A 51 7.14 -26.90 20.86
CA LYS A 51 7.76 -28.16 21.28
C LYS A 51 6.74 -29.28 21.50
N LEU A 52 5.46 -28.94 21.71
CA LEU A 52 4.39 -29.91 21.92
C LEU A 52 3.50 -30.14 20.69
N SER A 53 3.54 -29.30 19.64
CA SER A 53 2.81 -29.58 18.39
C SER A 53 3.45 -28.97 17.14
N LYS A 54 3.31 -29.66 16.00
CA LYS A 54 3.72 -29.21 14.65
C LYS A 54 2.79 -28.08 14.16
N LEU A 55 2.88 -26.91 14.78
CA LEU A 55 2.11 -25.73 14.35
C LEU A 55 2.52 -25.33 12.91
N PRO A 56 1.55 -25.03 12.03
CA PRO A 56 1.84 -24.63 10.66
C PRO A 56 2.61 -23.29 10.65
N GLU A 57 3.58 -23.17 9.75
CA GLU A 57 4.36 -21.93 9.59
C GLU A 57 3.59 -20.82 8.85
N TYR A 58 2.59 -21.21 8.05
CA TYR A 58 1.82 -20.32 7.20
C TYR A 58 0.33 -20.58 7.32
N LYS A 59 -0.46 -19.50 7.32
CA LYS A 59 -1.90 -19.55 7.07
C LYS A 59 -2.13 -19.55 5.55
N ARG A 60 -2.89 -20.53 5.07
CA ARG A 60 -3.28 -20.61 3.66
C ARG A 60 -4.62 -19.91 3.44
N ILE A 61 -4.70 -19.08 2.39
CA ILE A 61 -5.96 -18.51 1.91
C ILE A 61 -6.10 -18.86 0.44
N LYS A 62 -7.18 -19.54 0.07
CA LYS A 62 -7.56 -19.79 -1.32
C LYS A 62 -8.40 -18.61 -1.80
N LEU A 63 -7.97 -17.96 -2.87
CA LEU A 63 -8.75 -16.94 -3.57
C LEU A 63 -9.75 -17.62 -4.51
N ASP A 64 -10.88 -16.96 -4.78
CA ASP A 64 -11.78 -17.38 -5.87
C ASP A 64 -11.14 -17.08 -7.23
N GLU A 65 -11.73 -17.57 -8.31
CA GLU A 65 -11.17 -17.44 -9.67
C GLU A 65 -11.00 -15.96 -10.09
N ILE A 66 -12.02 -15.13 -9.89
CA ILE A 66 -12.00 -13.72 -10.28
C ILE A 66 -10.94 -12.98 -9.46
N SER A 67 -10.95 -13.16 -8.14
CA SER A 67 -10.01 -12.51 -7.23
C SER A 67 -8.57 -13.00 -7.43
N SER A 68 -8.37 -14.24 -7.88
CA SER A 68 -7.07 -14.78 -8.30
C SER A 68 -6.50 -14.04 -9.51
N ARG A 69 -7.34 -13.80 -10.52
CA ARG A 69 -6.96 -13.05 -11.72
C ARG A 69 -6.69 -11.57 -11.41
N VAL A 70 -7.49 -10.96 -10.54
CA VAL A 70 -7.24 -9.60 -10.04
C VAL A 70 -5.91 -9.54 -9.28
N TRP A 71 -5.61 -10.52 -8.43
CA TRP A 71 -4.35 -10.61 -7.68
C TRP A 71 -3.13 -10.62 -8.61
N GLU A 72 -3.17 -11.36 -9.72
CA GLU A 72 -2.11 -11.34 -10.74
C GLU A 72 -1.88 -9.96 -11.34
N LYS A 73 -2.93 -9.15 -11.48
CA LYS A 73 -2.82 -7.78 -12.02
C LYS A 73 -2.24 -6.78 -11.01
N MET A 74 -2.08 -7.15 -9.74
CA MET A 74 -1.42 -6.30 -8.73
C MET A 74 0.11 -6.42 -8.82
N ASP A 75 0.65 -6.18 -10.00
CA ASP A 75 2.06 -6.39 -10.37
C ASP A 75 2.97 -5.20 -10.04
N GLY A 76 2.44 -4.17 -9.38
CA GLY A 76 3.15 -2.93 -9.09
C GLY A 76 3.26 -1.96 -10.27
N LYS A 77 2.54 -2.23 -11.36
CA LYS A 77 2.52 -1.37 -12.56
C LYS A 77 1.09 -1.01 -13.00
N THR A 78 0.16 -1.93 -12.85
CA THR A 78 -1.22 -1.79 -13.30
C THR A 78 -2.01 -0.85 -12.36
N THR A 79 -2.72 0.13 -12.91
CA THR A 79 -3.53 1.05 -12.08
C THR A 79 -4.86 0.42 -11.68
N VAL A 80 -5.49 0.94 -10.63
CA VAL A 80 -6.87 0.57 -10.25
C VAL A 80 -7.82 0.76 -11.44
N LYS A 81 -7.71 1.87 -12.17
CA LYS A 81 -8.54 2.13 -13.36
C LYS A 81 -8.38 1.03 -14.42
N ASP A 82 -7.16 0.57 -14.65
CA ASP A 82 -6.90 -0.50 -15.61
C ASP A 82 -7.52 -1.82 -15.17
N ILE A 83 -7.47 -2.14 -13.87
CA ILE A 83 -8.11 -3.34 -13.32
C ILE A 83 -9.64 -3.26 -13.44
N ILE A 84 -10.24 -2.10 -13.16
CA ILE A 84 -11.69 -1.88 -13.31
C ILE A 84 -12.12 -2.08 -14.77
N ARG A 85 -11.38 -1.46 -15.70
CA ARG A 85 -11.65 -1.63 -17.14
C ARG A 85 -11.53 -3.09 -17.56
N TRP A 86 -10.49 -3.79 -17.11
CA TRP A 86 -10.36 -5.20 -17.41
C TRP A 86 -11.50 -6.05 -16.81
N LEU A 87 -11.94 -5.77 -15.57
CA LEU A 87 -13.08 -6.46 -14.97
C LEU A 87 -14.37 -6.23 -15.77
N HIS A 88 -14.58 -5.01 -16.27
CA HIS A 88 -15.70 -4.66 -17.14
C HIS A 88 -15.65 -5.46 -18.45
N GLU A 89 -14.48 -5.52 -19.11
CA GLU A 89 -14.30 -6.19 -20.39
C GLU A 89 -14.41 -7.73 -20.27
N GLU A 90 -13.75 -8.32 -19.28
CA GLU A 90 -13.65 -9.77 -19.12
C GLU A 90 -14.96 -10.40 -18.59
N TYR A 91 -15.57 -9.78 -17.58
CA TYR A 91 -16.73 -10.35 -16.87
C TYR A 91 -18.04 -9.63 -17.19
N LYS A 92 -18.03 -8.69 -18.14
CA LYS A 92 -19.20 -7.91 -18.58
C LYS A 92 -19.95 -7.20 -17.44
N LEU A 93 -19.24 -6.87 -16.37
CA LEU A 93 -19.76 -6.06 -15.25
C LEU A 93 -19.95 -4.62 -15.71
N SER A 94 -20.91 -3.87 -15.15
CA SER A 94 -20.89 -2.42 -15.35
C SER A 94 -19.64 -1.79 -14.72
N GLU A 95 -19.18 -0.65 -15.23
CA GLU A 95 -18.01 0.06 -14.67
C GLU A 95 -18.20 0.36 -13.17
N ARG A 96 -19.43 0.70 -12.76
CA ARG A 96 -19.78 0.98 -11.36
C ARG A 96 -19.72 -0.26 -10.47
N GLU A 97 -20.18 -1.41 -10.96
CA GLU A 97 -20.09 -2.69 -10.24
C GLU A 97 -18.64 -3.18 -10.12
N ALA A 98 -17.87 -3.06 -11.21
CA ALA A 98 -16.45 -3.40 -11.22
C ALA A 98 -15.67 -2.51 -10.24
N GLU A 99 -15.93 -1.20 -10.24
CA GLU A 99 -15.34 -0.26 -9.29
C GLU A 99 -15.70 -0.62 -7.84
N PHE A 100 -16.98 -0.82 -7.54
CA PHE A 100 -17.44 -1.13 -6.19
C PHE A 100 -16.83 -2.43 -5.67
N SER A 101 -16.86 -3.47 -6.49
CA SER A 101 -16.32 -4.80 -6.14
C SER A 101 -14.81 -4.76 -5.94
N LEU A 102 -14.07 -4.09 -6.83
CA LEU A 102 -12.63 -3.96 -6.69
C LEU A 102 -12.26 -3.12 -5.46
N ARG A 103 -12.97 -2.04 -5.18
CA ARG A 103 -12.75 -1.22 -3.95
C ARG A 103 -12.92 -2.06 -2.69
N ALA A 104 -14.00 -2.84 -2.60
CA ALA A 104 -14.25 -3.71 -1.46
C ALA A 104 -13.15 -4.78 -1.33
N TYR A 105 -12.73 -5.39 -2.45
CA TYR A 105 -11.67 -6.39 -2.47
C TYR A 105 -10.32 -5.82 -2.02
N LEU A 106 -9.90 -4.68 -2.60
CA LEU A 106 -8.67 -3.99 -2.21
C LEU A 106 -8.67 -3.61 -0.74
N LYS A 107 -9.80 -3.10 -0.22
CA LYS A 107 -9.95 -2.79 1.21
C LYS A 107 -9.71 -4.04 2.07
N ASN A 108 -10.32 -5.16 1.71
CA ASN A 108 -10.14 -6.42 2.44
C ASN A 108 -8.68 -6.92 2.43
N LEU A 109 -7.96 -6.76 1.32
CA LEU A 109 -6.54 -7.13 1.24
C LEU A 109 -5.66 -6.18 2.06
N MET A 110 -5.92 -4.87 2.01
CA MET A 110 -5.21 -3.86 2.79
C MET A 110 -5.40 -4.04 4.30
N ASP A 111 -6.64 -4.29 4.75
CA ASP A 111 -6.95 -4.54 6.16
C ASP A 111 -6.21 -5.76 6.72
N ARG A 112 -5.82 -6.69 5.84
CA ARG A 112 -5.05 -7.91 6.15
C ARG A 112 -3.56 -7.80 5.85
N ASN A 113 -3.09 -6.60 5.47
CA ASN A 113 -1.70 -6.32 5.09
C ASN A 113 -1.15 -7.20 3.95
N LEU A 114 -2.03 -7.62 3.04
CA LEU A 114 -1.67 -8.47 1.88
C LEU A 114 -1.29 -7.63 0.66
N VAL A 115 -1.84 -6.42 0.57
CA VAL A 115 -1.64 -5.47 -0.54
C VAL A 115 -1.52 -4.07 0.05
N GLY A 116 -0.64 -3.25 -0.53
CA GLY A 116 -0.59 -1.81 -0.33
C GLY A 116 -1.03 -1.05 -1.59
N LEU A 117 -1.25 0.26 -1.47
CA LEU A 117 -1.60 1.12 -2.58
C LEU A 117 -0.50 2.17 -2.79
N LEU A 118 0.12 2.20 -3.97
CA LEU A 118 0.95 3.32 -4.38
C LEU A 118 0.04 4.43 -4.91
N VAL A 119 -0.12 5.46 -4.09
CA VAL A 119 -0.99 6.60 -4.41
C VAL A 119 -0.16 7.72 -5.02
N PRO A 120 -0.57 8.28 -6.18
CA PRO A 120 0.10 9.45 -6.72
C PRO A 120 -0.04 10.64 -5.76
N LEU A 121 1.02 11.45 -5.66
CA LEU A 121 0.98 12.68 -4.89
C LEU A 121 -0.11 13.62 -5.45
N PRO A 122 -0.82 14.36 -4.58
CA PRO A 122 -1.75 15.37 -5.05
C PRO A 122 -1.00 16.50 -5.78
N LYS A 123 -1.76 17.30 -6.53
CA LYS A 123 -1.21 18.49 -7.18
C LYS A 123 -0.79 19.52 -6.12
N PRO A 124 0.35 20.21 -6.25
CA PRO A 124 0.79 21.22 -5.29
C PRO A 124 -0.24 22.34 -5.11
N LYS A 125 -0.23 22.96 -3.92
CA LYS A 125 -1.09 24.12 -3.59
C LYS A 125 -2.60 23.85 -3.75
N THR A 126 -3.01 22.60 -3.53
CA THR A 126 -4.43 22.21 -3.47
C THR A 126 -4.82 21.86 -2.04
N SER A 127 -6.13 21.86 -1.74
CA SER A 127 -6.64 21.41 -0.45
C SER A 127 -6.24 19.96 -0.14
N GLU A 128 -6.17 19.08 -1.15
CA GLU A 128 -5.66 17.72 -0.99
C GLU A 128 -4.17 17.71 -0.60
N ALA A 129 -3.36 18.61 -1.16
CA ALA A 129 -1.96 18.75 -0.78
C ALA A 129 -1.80 19.23 0.67
N GLU A 130 -2.63 20.15 1.13
CA GLU A 130 -2.62 20.59 2.53
C GLU A 130 -2.97 19.45 3.50
N VAL A 131 -3.95 18.62 3.14
CA VAL A 131 -4.31 17.44 3.92
C VAL A 131 -3.17 16.42 3.93
N GLU A 132 -2.56 16.14 2.79
CA GLU A 132 -1.40 15.25 2.66
C GLU A 132 -0.20 15.75 3.48
N ILE A 133 0.09 17.07 3.46
CA ILE A 133 1.13 17.69 4.29
C ILE A 133 0.86 17.43 5.77
N LYS A 134 -0.37 17.64 6.26
CA LYS A 134 -0.72 17.40 7.67
C LYS A 134 -0.53 15.93 8.07
N LEU A 135 -0.84 14.99 7.18
CA LEU A 135 -0.58 13.57 7.42
C LEU A 135 0.92 13.26 7.50
N ILE A 136 1.70 13.80 6.56
CA ILE A 136 3.16 13.64 6.55
C ILE A 136 3.79 14.26 7.80
N GLU A 137 3.37 15.44 8.23
CA GLU A 137 3.86 16.09 9.45
C GLU A 137 3.57 15.26 10.70
N LYS A 138 2.40 14.62 10.76
CA LYS A 138 2.06 13.68 11.84
C LYS A 138 2.96 12.44 11.82
N ASP A 139 3.27 11.92 10.65
CA ASP A 139 4.16 10.77 10.50
C ASP A 139 5.62 11.13 10.83
N ILE A 140 6.10 12.31 10.44
CA ILE A 140 7.39 12.86 10.90
C ILE A 140 7.46 12.88 12.43
N SER A 141 6.44 13.44 13.10
CA SER A 141 6.41 13.48 14.57
C SER A 141 6.44 12.09 15.22
N ARG A 142 5.82 11.08 14.58
CA ARG A 142 5.90 9.68 15.04
C ARG A 142 7.32 9.13 14.86
N ILE A 143 7.94 9.35 13.69
CA ILE A 143 9.28 8.89 13.37
C ILE A 143 10.32 9.51 14.31
N GLU A 144 10.22 10.81 14.60
CA GLU A 144 11.07 11.50 15.59
C GLU A 144 10.97 10.85 16.99
N LYS A 145 9.76 10.47 17.42
CA LYS A 145 9.57 9.75 18.69
C LYS A 145 10.21 8.36 18.67
N LEU A 146 10.18 7.65 17.55
CA LEU A 146 10.81 6.33 17.41
C LEU A 146 12.33 6.43 17.43
N HIS A 147 12.88 7.43 16.75
CA HIS A 147 14.31 7.75 16.76
C HIS A 147 14.80 8.13 18.17
N LYS A 148 14.09 9.00 18.88
CA LYS A 148 14.40 9.34 20.29
C LYS A 148 14.41 8.11 21.20
N LYS A 149 13.58 7.10 20.91
CA LYS A 149 13.54 5.82 21.62
C LYS A 149 14.59 4.81 21.16
N LYS A 150 15.49 5.18 20.24
CA LYS A 150 16.51 4.32 19.62
C LYS A 150 15.93 3.06 18.95
N LEU A 151 14.69 3.14 18.46
CA LEU A 151 14.04 2.06 17.71
C LEU A 151 14.36 2.10 16.21
N ILE A 152 14.94 3.20 15.75
CA ILE A 152 15.39 3.44 14.37
C ILE A 152 16.78 4.07 14.47
N ASP A 153 17.71 3.65 13.63
CA ASP A 153 19.05 4.21 13.54
C ASP A 153 19.08 5.60 12.88
N ASP A 154 20.18 6.34 13.08
CA ASP A 154 20.34 7.71 12.60
C ASP A 154 20.28 7.80 11.06
N GLU A 155 20.87 6.84 10.35
CA GLU A 155 20.90 6.83 8.88
C GLU A 155 19.48 6.68 8.32
N THR A 156 18.74 5.69 8.81
CA THR A 156 17.35 5.46 8.45
C THR A 156 16.49 6.67 8.79
N TYR A 157 16.67 7.27 9.97
CA TYR A 157 15.96 8.47 10.37
C TYR A 157 16.20 9.63 9.37
N GLN A 158 17.47 9.95 9.07
CA GLN A 158 17.80 11.05 8.15
C GLN A 158 17.27 10.80 6.73
N ARG A 159 17.39 9.57 6.23
CA ARG A 159 16.87 9.18 4.91
C ARG A 159 15.36 9.37 4.82
N VAL A 160 14.63 8.93 5.85
CA VAL A 160 13.17 9.02 5.87
C VAL A 160 12.70 10.46 6.05
N ILE A 161 13.29 11.23 6.97
CA ILE A 161 12.91 12.63 7.21
C ILE A 161 13.22 13.51 6.01
N SER A 162 14.39 13.35 5.37
CA SER A 162 14.74 14.10 4.15
C SER A 162 13.77 13.81 3.00
N SER A 163 13.31 12.56 2.85
CA SER A 163 12.28 12.19 1.88
C SER A 163 10.96 12.92 2.15
N HIS A 164 10.44 12.84 3.38
CA HIS A 164 9.17 13.49 3.74
C HIS A 164 9.23 15.02 3.60
N ARG A 165 10.32 15.66 4.03
CA ARG A 165 10.51 17.11 3.87
C ARG A 165 10.52 17.53 2.40
N ARG A 166 11.16 16.76 1.51
CA ARG A 166 11.13 17.01 0.07
C ARG A 166 9.71 16.94 -0.49
N VAL A 167 8.93 15.95 -0.07
CA VAL A 167 7.52 15.84 -0.48
C VAL A 167 6.71 17.04 -0.01
N ILE A 168 6.86 17.48 1.25
CA ILE A 168 6.19 18.69 1.75
C ILE A 168 6.54 19.92 0.90
N ARG A 169 7.84 20.16 0.61
CA ARG A 169 8.28 21.27 -0.24
C ARG A 169 7.63 21.22 -1.62
N TYR A 170 7.60 20.05 -2.25
CA TYR A 170 6.89 19.86 -3.52
C TYR A 170 5.40 20.20 -3.40
N LEU A 171 4.72 19.71 -2.37
CA LEU A 171 3.29 19.93 -2.16
C LEU A 171 2.95 21.40 -1.89
N ARG A 172 3.86 22.14 -1.25
CA ARG A 172 3.78 23.61 -1.09
C ARG A 172 4.10 24.37 -2.39
N GLY A 173 4.63 23.68 -3.39
CA GLY A 173 5.06 24.25 -4.68
C GLY A 173 6.41 24.97 -4.60
N GLU A 174 7.23 24.63 -3.61
CA GLU A 174 8.59 25.13 -3.37
C GLU A 174 9.67 24.29 -4.09
N LEU A 175 9.27 23.20 -4.76
CA LEU A 175 10.13 22.27 -5.48
C LEU A 175 9.42 21.75 -6.74
N LYS A 176 10.13 21.62 -7.87
CA LYS A 176 9.55 21.06 -9.11
C LYS A 176 9.68 19.54 -9.16
N LEU A 177 8.71 18.86 -9.76
CA LEU A 177 8.69 17.39 -9.94
C LEU A 177 9.87 16.85 -10.75
N GLU A 178 10.46 17.64 -11.64
CA GLU A 178 11.53 17.20 -12.55
C GLU A 178 12.88 16.97 -11.85
N GLU A 179 13.12 17.66 -10.73
CA GLU A 179 14.31 17.46 -9.87
C GLU A 179 14.26 16.08 -9.18
N LYS A 180 13.06 15.49 -9.00
CA LYS A 180 12.82 14.15 -8.44
C LYS A 180 13.43 13.02 -9.27
N ARG A 181 13.45 13.15 -10.60
CA ARG A 181 13.94 12.10 -11.52
C ARG A 181 15.46 12.13 -11.69
N ARG A 182 16.09 13.30 -11.49
CA ARG A 182 17.55 13.46 -11.61
C ARG A 182 18.26 12.93 -10.37
N GLU A 183 17.79 13.26 -9.15
CA GLU A 183 18.41 12.78 -7.90
C GLU A 183 18.25 11.27 -7.67
N ALA A 184 17.11 10.68 -8.03
CA ALA A 184 16.88 9.24 -7.89
C ALA A 184 17.78 8.39 -8.82
N LYS A 185 18.30 8.97 -9.90
CA LYS A 185 19.27 8.31 -10.81
C LYS A 185 20.72 8.48 -10.37
N THR A 186 21.05 9.53 -9.61
CA THR A 186 22.42 9.76 -9.10
C THR A 186 22.70 9.09 -7.76
N GLY A 187 21.68 8.61 -7.04
CA GLY A 187 21.82 7.87 -5.77
C GLY A 187 21.95 6.35 -5.87
N LEU A 188 22.05 5.79 -7.09
CA LEU A 188 22.52 4.42 -7.33
C LEU A 188 23.96 4.49 -7.86
N LYS A 189 24.90 4.71 -6.95
CA LYS A 189 26.31 4.34 -7.10
C LYS A 189 26.82 3.85 -5.75
#